data_AF-A0A0J6SYV1-F1
#
_entry.id   AF-A0A0J6SYV1-F1
#
_cell.length_a   1.000
_cell.length_b   1.000
_cell.length_c   1.000
_cell.angle_alpha   90.00
_cell.angle_beta   90.00
_cell.angle_gamma   90.00
#
_symmetry.space_group_name_H-M   'P 1'
#
loop_
_entity.id
_entity.type
_entity.pdbx_description
1 polymer ?
#
loop_
_entity_poly.entity_id
_entity_poly.type
_entity_poly.pdbx_seq_one_letter_code
_entity_poly.pdbx_strand_id
1 'polypeptide(L)' 'MDSDPLWRVPTRLLDDPGTALTTLAASVAIIADTPPTGGTAIAADGTVFVSDTAAQRARRQATDRSLIPAELG' A
#
# COMPACT_ATOMS: atom_id res chain seq x y z
N MET A 1 -6.57 14.69 -10.16
CA MET A 1 -5.92 14.42 -8.86
C MET A 1 -4.90 13.34 -9.13
N ASP A 2 -3.63 13.61 -8.86
CA ASP A 2 -2.59 12.58 -8.96
C ASP A 2 -2.83 11.53 -7.85
N SER A 3 -2.63 10.26 -8.18
CA SER A 3 -2.86 9.10 -7.30
C SER A 3 -1.58 8.28 -7.16
N ASP A 4 -1.28 7.81 -5.96
CA ASP A 4 -0.16 6.92 -5.66
C ASP A 4 -0.69 5.53 -5.25
N PRO A 5 -0.85 4.58 -6.18
CA PRO A 5 -1.40 3.27 -5.84
C PRO A 5 -0.45 2.44 -4.96
N LEU A 6 -1.03 1.74 -3.98
CA LEU A 6 -0.32 0.75 -3.18
C LEU A 6 -0.40 -0.63 -3.86
N TRP A 7 0.75 -1.21 -4.13
CA TRP A 7 0.88 -2.50 -4.81
C TRP A 7 1.29 -3.61 -3.83
N ARG A 8 0.84 -4.84 -4.11
CA ARG A 8 1.20 -6.04 -3.38
C ARG A 8 1.70 -7.11 -4.33
N VAL A 9 2.72 -7.84 -3.89
CA VAL A 9 3.23 -9.04 -4.54
C VAL A 9 3.66 -10.05 -3.45
N PRO A 10 3.52 -11.37 -3.65
CA PRO A 10 4.02 -12.35 -2.70
C PRO A 10 5.56 -12.30 -2.59
N THR A 11 6.09 -12.16 -1.37
CA THR A 11 7.54 -12.02 -1.12
C THR A 11 8.37 -13.17 -1.71
N ARG A 12 7.87 -14.41 -1.66
CA ARG A 12 8.55 -15.58 -2.26
C ARG A 12 8.91 -15.42 -3.74
N LEU A 13 8.14 -14.63 -4.49
CA LEU A 13 8.38 -14.40 -5.92
C LEU A 13 9.48 -13.35 -6.15
N LEU A 14 9.79 -12.54 -5.13
CA LEU A 14 10.93 -11.62 -5.13
C LEU A 14 12.21 -12.32 -4.67
N ASP A 15 12.08 -13.29 -3.75
CA ASP A 15 13.22 -13.98 -3.15
C ASP A 15 13.81 -15.09 -4.05
N ASP A 16 12.99 -15.69 -4.92
CA ASP A 16 13.41 -16.78 -5.81
C ASP A 16 13.94 -16.22 -7.15
N PRO A 17 15.27 -16.26 -7.41
CA PRO A 17 15.86 -15.77 -8.65
C PRO A 17 15.47 -16.60 -9.88
N GLY A 18 14.89 -17.79 -9.70
CA GLY A 18 14.33 -18.61 -10.77
C GLY A 18 12.93 -18.17 -11.22
N THR A 19 12.32 -17.20 -10.53
CA THR A 19 10.98 -16.70 -10.88
C THR A 19 11.01 -15.99 -12.24
N ALA A 20 10.23 -16.51 -13.19
CA ALA A 20 10.03 -15.84 -14.47
C ALA A 20 9.38 -14.45 -14.26
N LEU A 21 9.90 -13.42 -14.94
CA LEU A 21 9.39 -12.05 -14.82
C LEU A 21 7.90 -11.93 -15.18
N THR A 22 7.41 -12.76 -16.11
CA THR A 22 5.99 -12.82 -16.48
C THR A 22 5.12 -13.33 -15.32
N THR A 23 5.60 -14.34 -14.59
CA THR A 23 4.94 -14.85 -13.37
C THR A 23 4.94 -13.80 -12.27
N LEU A 24 6.07 -13.11 -12.06
CA LEU A 24 6.16 -12.02 -11.09
C LEU A 24 5.18 -10.89 -11.45
N ALA A 25 5.20 -10.41 -12.69
CA ALA A 25 4.32 -9.34 -13.16
C ALA A 25 2.84 -9.70 -13.03
N ALA A 26 2.44 -10.92 -13.38
CA ALA A 26 1.07 -11.39 -13.24
C ALA A 26 0.59 -11.48 -11.77
N SER A 27 1.53 -11.49 -10.81
CA SER A 27 1.24 -11.60 -9.37
C SER A 27 1.18 -10.25 -8.65
N VAL A 28 1.47 -9.15 -9.34
CA VAL A 28 1.39 -7.79 -8.80
C VAL A 28 -0.07 -7.32 -8.85
N ALA A 29 -0.60 -6.86 -7.72
CA ALA A 29 -1.97 -6.37 -7.62
C ALA A 29 -2.04 -5.03 -6.88
N ILE A 30 -2.91 -4.13 -7.33
CA ILE A 30 -3.28 -2.94 -6.57
C ILE A 30 -4.15 -3.37 -5.39
N ILE A 31 -3.80 -2.90 -4.19
CA ILE A 31 -4.55 -3.18 -2.97
C ILE A 31 -5.22 -1.94 -2.37
N ALA A 32 -4.75 -0.75 -2.72
CA ALA A 32 -5.40 0.52 -2.41
C ALA A 32 -5.01 1.58 -3.43
N ASP A 33 -5.97 2.45 -3.75
CA ASP A 33 -5.68 3.71 -4.43
C ASP A 33 -5.49 4.78 -3.35
N THR A 34 -4.29 5.37 -3.27
CA THR A 34 -3.96 6.32 -2.20
C THR A 34 -3.70 7.71 -2.79
N PRO A 35 -3.98 8.79 -2.04
CA PRO A 35 -3.57 10.13 -2.46
C PRO A 35 -2.03 10.23 -2.51
N PRO A 36 -1.46 11.30 -3.11
CA PRO A 36 -0.02 11.48 -3.15
C PRO A 36 0.62 11.35 -1.77
N THR A 37 1.54 10.39 -1.64
CA THR A 37 2.10 9.99 -0.35
C THR A 37 3.48 10.58 -0.10
N GLY A 38 3.68 11.15 1.08
CA GLY A 38 4.98 11.67 1.53
C GLY A 38 5.77 10.70 2.42
N GLY A 39 5.12 9.63 2.86
CA GLY A 39 5.67 8.61 3.75
C GLY A 39 4.62 7.57 4.14
N THR A 40 5.09 6.38 4.51
CA THR A 40 4.26 5.21 4.83
C THR A 40 4.78 4.55 6.11
N ALA A 41 3.88 4.11 6.98
CA ALA A 41 4.19 3.31 8.16
C ALA A 41 3.25 2.09 8.25
N ILE A 42 3.72 1.01 8.84
CA ILE A 42 2.94 -0.22 9.01
C ILE A 42 2.96 -0.60 10.48
N ALA A 43 1.79 -0.79 11.08
CA ALA A 43 1.66 -1.27 12.46
C ALA A 43 1.82 -2.78 12.55
N ALA A 44 2.05 -3.30 13.76
CA ALA A 44 2.27 -4.73 14.01
C ALA A 44 1.08 -5.62 13.60
N ASP A 45 -0.13 -5.07 13.56
CA ASP A 45 -1.35 -5.74 13.10
C ASP A 45 -1.51 -5.73 11.57
N GLY A 46 -0.57 -5.13 10.84
CA GLY A 46 -0.59 -5.00 9.39
C GLY A 46 -1.31 -3.75 8.87
N THR A 47 -1.84 -2.89 9.74
CA THR A 47 -2.47 -1.62 9.33
C THR A 47 -1.44 -0.70 8.68
N VAL A 48 -1.77 -0.15 7.51
CA VAL A 48 -0.92 0.79 6.78
C VAL A 48 -1.39 2.22 7.01
N PHE A 49 -0.46 3.11 7.36
CA PHE A 49 -0.68 4.55 7.49
C PHE A 49 0.07 5.27 6.38
N VAL A 50 -0.60 6.19 5.70
CA VAL A 50 0.00 7.02 4.64
C VAL A 50 -0.18 8.50 4.97
N SER A 51 0.85 9.30 4.69
CA SER A 51 0.79 10.76 4.76
C SER A 51 0.19 11.30 3.47
N ASP A 52 -1.06 11.76 3.51
CA ASP A 52 -1.75 12.45 2.41
C ASP A 52 -1.16 13.86 2.27
N THR A 53 -0.25 14.04 1.32
CA THR A 53 0.47 15.31 1.12
C THR A 53 -0.39 16.37 0.44
N ALA A 54 -1.42 15.95 -0.30
CA ALA A 54 -2.38 16.86 -0.92
C ALA A 54 -3.29 17.54 0.12
N ALA A 55 -3.67 16.83 1.19
CA ALA A 55 -4.52 17.36 2.25
C ALA A 55 -3.80 17.58 3.60
N GLN A 56 -2.48 17.40 3.65
CA GLN A 56 -1.63 17.56 4.83
C GLN A 56 -2.14 16.80 6.08
N ARG A 57 -2.52 15.53 5.92
CA ARG A 57 -3.05 14.69 7.02
C ARG A 57 -2.56 13.25 6.93
N ALA A 58 -2.60 12.53 8.06
CA ALA A 58 -2.43 11.08 8.05
C ALA A 58 -3.75 10.36 7.68
N ARG A 59 -3.65 9.31 6.87
CA ARG A 59 -4.77 8.41 6.51
C ARG A 59 -4.42 6.97 6.89
N ARG A 60 -5.42 6.20 7.31
CA ARG A 60 -5.27 4.78 7.64
C ARG A 60 -5.96 3.92 6.59
N GLN A 61 -5.23 2.94 6.08
CA GLN A 61 -5.68 1.95 5.12
C GLN A 61 -5.61 0.57 5.78
N ALA A 62 -6.75 -0.10 5.93
CA ALA A 62 -6.76 -1.51 6.31
C ALA A 62 -6.42 -2.39 5.11
N THR A 63 -5.71 -3.48 5.39
CA THR A 63 -5.24 -4.47 4.39
C THR A 63 -6.39 -5.19 3.67
N ASP A 64 -7.62 -5.08 4.19
CA ASP A 64 -8.86 -5.66 3.64
C ASP A 64 -9.60 -4.71 2.67
N ARG A 65 -8.96 -3.61 2.24
CA ARG A 65 -9.48 -2.55 1.36
C ARG A 65 -10.37 -1.49 2.02
N SER A 66 -10.60 -1.54 3.33
CA SER A 66 -11.35 -0.47 4.01
C SER A 66 -10.47 0.75 4.33
N LEU A 67 -10.88 1.93 3.88
CA LEU A 67 -10.36 3.20 4.39
C LEU A 67 -10.95 3.42 5.78
N ILE A 68 -10.12 3.42 6.81
CA ILE A 68 -10.61 3.69 8.17
C ILE A 68 -10.33 5.16 8.48
N PRO A 69 -11.35 5.97 8.83
CA PRO A 69 -11.13 7.34 9.24
C PRO A 69 -10.07 7.40 10.34
N ALA A 70 -9.11 8.31 10.19
CA ALA A 70 -8.23 8.65 11.29
C ALA A 70 -9.08 9.42 12.30
N GLU A 71 -9.51 8.76 13.37
CA GLU A 71 -10.05 9.44 14.54
C GLU A 71 -8.92 10.26 15.17
N LEU A 72 -9.18 11.56 15.31
CA LEU A 72 -8.30 12.57 15.87
C LEU A 72 -8.30 12.40 17.40
N GLY A 73 -7.13 12.12 17.98
CA GLY A 73 -6.87 12.32 19.41
C GLY A 73 -6.40 13.74 19.68
#